data_AF-A0A7Y3H160-F1
#
_entry.id   AF-A0A7Y3H160-F1
#
_cell.length_a   1.000
_cell.length_b   1.000
_cell.length_c   1.000
_cell.angle_alpha   90.00
_cell.angle_beta   90.00
_cell.angle_gamma   90.00
#
_symmetry.space_group_name_H-M   'P 1'
#
loop_
_entity.id
_entity.type
_entity.pdbx_description
1 polymer ?
#
loop_
_entity_poly.entity_id
_entity_poly.type
_entity_poly.pdbx_seq_one_letter_code
_entity_poly.pdbx_strand_id
1 'polypeptide(L)'
;MLTRSPRVLGTDPCRRPLRSRASRTRFRGAVGHLLAITLLVAGCQTPVTAPTPSPEAAPAERKASLPEATERRLPEPSRSDTEQKAEDVEVEKPPKPTLRPILLPEVVAEREIRDVLDGEAGKLSAAQREAVTSELIRAQRDLGLEPLFVLAIITQESRFRPRAVGPAGSIGLMQLRPFVAKDVAERHGLRFGGRASLFDPGTNVRLGTIFLSELIDRFGDPSHAIAAYNAGPTRVGRMLERGHRPPQRFVSKVRVHYETLQERYSIEATGWGG
;
A
#
# COMPACT_ATOMS: atom_id res chain seq x y z
N MET A 1 -63.90 11.16 -47.90
CA MET A 1 -62.47 11.37 -48.24
C MET A 1 -61.66 10.37 -47.40
N LEU A 2 -61.72 9.07 -47.69
CA LEU A 2 -60.89 8.27 -48.60
C LEU A 2 -59.37 8.41 -48.38
N THR A 3 -58.86 7.40 -47.67
CA THR A 3 -57.49 6.93 -47.47
C THR A 3 -56.83 6.43 -48.75
N ARG A 4 -55.51 6.60 -48.90
CA ARG A 4 -54.66 5.76 -49.78
C ARG A 4 -53.17 5.85 -49.37
N SER A 5 -52.63 4.76 -48.81
CA SER A 5 -51.32 4.21 -49.20
C SER A 5 -51.55 3.24 -50.41
N PRO A 6 -50.59 2.47 -51.00
CA PRO A 6 -49.19 2.20 -50.61
C PRO A 6 -48.18 1.88 -51.78
N ARG A 7 -46.94 1.49 -51.40
CA ARG A 7 -45.94 0.59 -52.09
C ARG A 7 -45.37 1.05 -53.46
N VAL A 8 -44.17 0.66 -53.93
CA VAL A 8 -43.53 -0.67 -54.11
C VAL A 8 -42.00 -0.46 -54.28
N LEU A 9 -41.15 -1.07 -53.45
CA LEU A 9 -40.17 -2.15 -53.75
C LEU A 9 -39.39 -2.05 -55.07
N GLY A 10 -38.06 -1.97 -54.94
CA GLY A 10 -37.08 -2.34 -55.96
C GLY A 10 -35.94 -3.11 -55.29
N THR A 11 -36.09 -4.43 -55.25
CA THR A 11 -35.05 -5.42 -54.99
C THR A 11 -34.14 -5.53 -56.21
N ASP A 12 -32.83 -5.77 -56.03
CA ASP A 12 -32.09 -6.74 -56.86
C ASP A 12 -30.62 -6.93 -56.41
N PRO A 13 -29.97 -8.05 -56.78
CA PRO A 13 -29.44 -8.96 -55.77
C PRO A 13 -27.97 -9.37 -56.01
N CYS A 14 -27.48 -10.24 -55.12
CA CYS A 14 -26.52 -11.29 -55.46
C CYS A 14 -25.07 -10.87 -55.82
N ARG A 15 -24.14 -11.04 -54.87
CA ARG A 15 -23.11 -12.09 -55.03
C ARG A 15 -22.51 -12.50 -53.69
N ARG A 16 -22.26 -13.81 -53.66
CA ARG A 16 -22.02 -14.70 -52.53
C ARG A 16 -20.50 -14.97 -52.36
N PRO A 17 -20.10 -15.79 -51.35
CA PRO A 17 -18.92 -15.57 -50.52
C PRO A 17 -17.72 -16.46 -50.89
N LEU A 18 -16.54 -16.11 -50.41
CA LEU A 18 -15.37 -17.00 -50.24
C LEU A 18 -14.50 -16.36 -49.14
N ARG A 19 -13.81 -17.02 -48.23
CA ARG A 19 -13.73 -18.41 -47.76
C ARG A 19 -12.96 -18.32 -46.44
N SER A 20 -13.29 -19.20 -45.50
CA SER A 20 -12.47 -19.51 -44.34
C SER A 20 -11.03 -19.86 -44.73
N ARG A 21 -10.03 -19.36 -43.99
CA ARG A 21 -8.75 -20.04 -43.88
C ARG A 21 -8.37 -20.19 -42.41
N ALA A 22 -8.76 -21.33 -41.87
CA ALA A 22 -8.06 -21.92 -40.74
C ALA A 22 -6.66 -22.34 -41.23
N SER A 23 -5.61 -21.79 -40.63
CA SER A 23 -4.27 -22.38 -40.68
C SER A 23 -4.10 -23.27 -39.45
N ARG A 24 -4.46 -24.56 -39.62
CA ARG A 24 -3.82 -25.62 -38.86
C ARG A 24 -2.44 -25.86 -39.49
N THR A 25 -1.38 -25.58 -38.77
CA THR A 25 -0.10 -26.26 -38.94
C THR A 25 0.16 -27.07 -37.68
N ARG A 26 0.11 -28.40 -37.85
CA ARG A 26 0.54 -29.37 -36.86
C ARG A 26 2.05 -29.60 -37.00
N PHE A 27 2.63 -29.95 -35.85
CA PHE A 27 3.69 -30.95 -35.66
C PHE A 27 5.11 -30.67 -36.16
N ARG A 28 6.01 -30.57 -35.18
CA ARG A 28 7.14 -31.48 -34.89
C ARG A 28 7.84 -30.89 -33.65
N GLY A 29 7.94 -31.55 -32.50
CA GLY A 29 8.57 -32.84 -32.32
C GLY A 29 10.09 -32.63 -32.19
N ALA A 30 10.58 -32.26 -31.01
CA ALA A 30 11.99 -32.36 -30.65
C ALA A 30 12.11 -32.70 -29.16
N VAL A 31 12.49 -33.95 -28.93
CA VAL A 31 12.88 -34.58 -27.68
C VAL A 31 14.39 -34.43 -27.53
N GLY A 32 14.89 -34.25 -26.32
CA GLY A 32 16.32 -34.28 -25.97
C GLY A 32 16.83 -32.91 -25.51
N HIS A 33 17.55 -32.74 -24.40
CA HIS A 33 18.33 -33.68 -23.63
C HIS A 33 18.33 -33.35 -22.13
N LEU A 34 18.32 -34.45 -21.38
CA LEU A 34 18.78 -34.59 -20.01
C LEU A 34 20.22 -34.09 -19.90
N LEU A 35 20.51 -33.19 -18.96
CA LEU A 35 21.86 -33.05 -18.39
C LEU A 35 21.71 -32.95 -16.88
N ALA A 36 21.71 -34.13 -16.28
CA ALA A 36 21.96 -34.33 -14.86
C ALA A 36 23.40 -33.90 -14.58
N ILE A 37 23.58 -32.92 -13.69
CA ILE A 37 24.88 -32.67 -13.05
C ILE A 37 24.83 -33.37 -11.70
N THR A 38 25.28 -34.63 -11.73
CA THR A 38 25.60 -35.43 -10.55
C THR A 38 27.03 -35.08 -10.14
N LEU A 39 27.21 -34.31 -9.06
CA LEU A 39 28.50 -34.22 -8.38
C LEU A 39 28.45 -35.14 -7.15
N LEU A 40 29.15 -36.26 -7.26
CA LEU A 40 29.40 -37.22 -6.19
C LEU A 40 30.91 -37.43 -6.08
N VAL A 41 31.51 -36.89 -5.00
CA VAL A 41 32.79 -37.30 -4.41
C VAL A 41 32.62 -37.02 -2.91
N ALA A 42 32.26 -38.00 -2.07
CA ALA A 42 33.07 -39.07 -1.48
C ALA A 42 33.88 -38.63 -0.23
N GLY A 43 33.66 -39.36 0.88
CA GLY A 43 34.51 -39.45 2.08
C GLY A 43 34.22 -38.40 3.16
N CYS A 44 33.99 -38.69 4.45
CA CYS A 44 34.19 -39.90 5.23
C CYS A 44 33.12 -39.98 6.34
N GLN A 45 32.55 -41.17 6.52
CA GLN A 45 31.86 -41.56 7.75
C GLN A 45 32.88 -42.27 8.65
N THR A 46 32.96 -41.89 9.91
CA THR A 46 33.30 -42.82 10.99
C THR A 46 32.33 -42.58 12.15
N PRO A 47 31.73 -43.63 12.72
CA PRO A 47 30.92 -43.51 13.93
C PRO A 47 31.83 -43.66 15.15
N VAL A 48 31.71 -42.77 16.13
CA VAL A 48 32.27 -43.01 17.46
C VAL A 48 31.11 -43.09 18.44
N THR A 49 30.97 -44.31 18.96
CA THR A 49 30.07 -44.76 20.01
C THR A 49 30.32 -44.01 21.32
N ALA A 50 29.24 -43.58 21.96
CA ALA A 50 29.25 -43.13 23.34
C ALA A 50 29.37 -44.32 24.31
N PRO A 51 29.97 -44.09 25.49
CA PRO A 51 29.40 -44.65 26.71
C PRO A 51 29.16 -43.57 27.77
N THR A 52 27.95 -43.59 28.34
CA THR A 52 27.58 -42.98 29.61
C THR A 52 28.42 -43.54 30.77
N PRO A 53 28.71 -42.69 31.78
CA PRO A 53 28.24 -43.05 33.11
C PRO A 53 27.56 -41.88 33.86
N SER A 54 26.61 -42.27 34.70
CA SER A 54 25.89 -41.47 35.71
C SER A 54 26.55 -41.71 37.10
N PRO A 55 26.10 -41.10 38.20
CA PRO A 55 26.46 -39.77 38.70
C PRO A 55 27.21 -39.84 40.05
N GLU A 56 28.12 -38.92 40.33
CA GLU A 56 28.71 -38.82 41.67
C GLU A 56 28.98 -37.36 42.09
N ALA A 57 28.36 -37.02 43.23
CA ALA A 57 28.73 -36.04 44.26
C ALA A 57 29.06 -34.58 43.89
N ALA A 58 28.15 -33.69 44.28
CA ALA A 58 28.45 -32.32 44.73
C ALA A 58 29.41 -32.35 45.94
N PRO A 59 30.22 -31.30 46.21
CA PRO A 59 29.67 -30.11 46.87
C PRO A 59 30.39 -28.78 46.55
N ALA A 60 29.89 -27.73 47.22
CA ALA A 60 30.52 -26.44 47.52
C ALA A 60 30.11 -25.24 46.64
N GLU A 61 29.06 -24.59 47.16
CA GLU A 61 28.68 -23.21 46.96
C GLU A 61 29.89 -22.25 46.91
N ARG A 62 29.94 -21.40 45.88
CA ARG A 62 30.67 -20.13 45.95
C ARG A 62 29.67 -19.01 45.71
N LYS A 63 29.24 -18.40 46.81
CA LYS A 63 28.54 -17.11 46.85
C LYS A 63 29.45 -16.06 46.20
N ALA A 64 29.08 -15.59 45.02
CA ALA A 64 29.63 -14.37 44.45
C ALA A 64 28.80 -13.19 44.99
N SER A 65 29.33 -12.59 46.04
CA SER A 65 28.92 -11.29 46.59
C SER A 65 29.07 -10.20 45.52
N LEU A 66 27.96 -9.52 45.20
CA LEU A 66 27.95 -8.24 44.51
C LEU A 66 28.75 -7.20 45.33
N PRO A 67 29.55 -6.33 44.72
CA PRO A 67 30.05 -5.15 45.42
C PRO A 67 28.93 -4.12 45.59
N GLU A 68 28.80 -3.61 46.81
CA GLU A 68 27.96 -2.46 47.18
C GLU A 68 28.29 -1.26 46.28
N ALA A 69 27.30 -0.82 45.50
CA ALA A 69 27.35 0.49 44.87
C ALA A 69 27.05 1.53 45.94
N THR A 70 28.08 2.22 46.39
CA THR A 70 28.00 3.42 47.23
C THR A 70 27.00 4.41 46.62
N GLU A 71 25.90 4.67 47.33
CA GLU A 71 24.97 5.76 47.03
C GLU A 71 25.72 7.10 47.10
N ARG A 72 26.09 7.64 45.94
CA ARG A 72 26.41 9.07 45.83
C ARG A 72 25.10 9.84 45.85
N ARG A 73 24.80 10.38 47.02
CA ARG A 73 23.78 11.39 47.29
C ARG A 73 24.00 12.59 46.37
N LEU A 74 23.16 12.76 45.35
CA LEU A 74 23.09 14.00 44.58
C LEU A 74 22.51 15.11 45.48
N PRO A 75 23.06 16.34 45.44
CA PRO A 75 22.48 17.46 46.17
C PRO A 75 21.12 17.86 45.56
N GLU A 76 20.13 17.97 46.42
CA GLU A 76 18.83 18.58 46.12
C GLU A 76 19.03 20.04 45.66
N PRO A 77 18.49 20.46 44.50
CA PRO A 77 18.52 21.85 44.12
C PRO A 77 17.54 22.65 44.99
N SER A 78 18.10 23.60 45.74
CA SER A 78 17.40 24.60 46.53
C SER A 78 16.43 25.41 45.67
N ARG A 79 15.17 25.46 46.11
CA ARG A 79 14.15 26.40 45.65
C ARG A 79 14.60 27.83 45.95
N SER A 80 14.73 28.66 44.92
CA SER A 80 14.74 30.11 45.03
C SER A 80 13.97 30.70 43.86
N ASP A 81 12.75 31.11 44.17
CA ASP A 81 11.95 32.19 43.62
C ASP A 81 12.49 32.91 42.38
N THR A 82 11.85 32.65 41.25
CA THR A 82 11.49 33.71 40.31
C THR A 82 10.26 33.24 39.55
N GLU A 83 9.08 33.69 39.98
CA GLU A 83 7.84 33.62 39.21
C GLU A 83 8.00 34.47 37.95
N GLN A 84 8.58 33.89 36.91
CA GLN A 84 8.38 34.35 35.55
C GLN A 84 7.06 33.75 35.06
N LYS A 85 6.04 34.58 35.18
CA LYS A 85 4.76 34.52 34.49
C LYS A 85 4.97 33.93 33.08
N ALA A 86 4.64 32.65 32.94
CA ALA A 86 4.49 32.03 31.63
C ALA A 86 3.30 32.72 30.98
N GLU A 87 3.58 33.68 30.10
CA GLU A 87 2.59 34.12 29.14
C GLU A 87 2.19 32.89 28.34
N ASP A 88 0.88 32.59 28.33
CA ASP A 88 0.26 31.64 27.44
C ASP A 88 0.53 32.11 26.01
N VAL A 89 1.69 31.75 25.47
CA VAL A 89 1.92 31.75 24.03
C VAL A 89 1.06 30.60 23.53
N GLU A 90 -0.18 30.95 23.19
CA GLU A 90 -1.02 30.14 22.35
C GLU A 90 -0.16 29.76 21.14
N VAL A 91 0.34 28.52 21.13
CA VAL A 91 1.11 28.00 20.01
C VAL A 91 0.14 28.00 18.86
N GLU A 92 0.14 29.09 18.10
CA GLU A 92 -0.68 29.26 16.91
C GLU A 92 -0.37 28.04 16.06
N LYS A 93 -1.37 27.16 15.96
CA LYS A 93 -1.29 25.92 15.22
C LYS A 93 -0.69 26.29 13.85
N PRO A 94 0.45 25.68 13.46
CA PRO A 94 1.17 26.12 12.28
C PRO A 94 0.18 26.27 11.13
N PRO A 95 0.20 27.38 10.38
CA PRO A 95 -0.79 27.64 9.35
C PRO A 95 -0.87 26.39 8.48
N LYS A 96 -2.06 25.80 8.40
CA LYS A 96 -2.32 24.60 7.62
C LYS A 96 -1.71 24.88 6.24
N PRO A 97 -0.67 24.13 5.81
CA PRO A 97 0.07 24.49 4.62
C PRO A 97 -0.93 24.60 3.49
N THR A 98 -1.03 25.80 2.93
CA THR A 98 -1.94 26.11 1.83
C THR A 98 -1.51 25.29 0.63
N LEU A 99 -2.14 24.12 0.49
CA LEU A 99 -2.06 23.27 -0.68
C LEU A 99 -2.38 24.12 -1.91
N ARG A 100 -1.38 24.34 -2.76
CA ARG A 100 -1.58 24.67 -4.17
C ARG A 100 -0.97 23.55 -5.01
N PRO A 101 -1.56 23.21 -6.17
CA PRO A 101 -2.16 21.89 -6.32
C PRO A 101 -1.34 20.98 -7.22
N ILE A 102 -0.86 19.87 -6.65
CA ILE A 102 -0.67 18.62 -7.40
C ILE A 102 -1.85 17.67 -7.11
N LEU A 103 -2.65 17.97 -6.09
CA LEU A 103 -3.78 17.17 -5.59
C LEU A 103 -5.04 18.03 -5.38
N LEU A 104 -5.37 18.93 -6.31
CA LEU A 104 -6.78 19.33 -6.44
C LEU A 104 -7.32 18.55 -7.64
N PRO A 105 -7.77 17.30 -7.45
CA PRO A 105 -8.54 16.70 -8.51
C PRO A 105 -9.86 17.46 -8.58
N GLU A 106 -10.34 17.63 -9.79
CA GLU A 106 -11.76 17.57 -10.04
C GLU A 106 -12.33 16.38 -9.24
N VAL A 107 -13.42 16.59 -8.52
CA VAL A 107 -14.07 15.52 -7.75
C VAL A 107 -14.32 14.36 -8.69
N VAL A 108 -13.58 13.27 -8.55
CA VAL A 108 -13.73 12.09 -9.40
C VAL A 108 -15.10 11.52 -9.12
N ALA A 109 -15.90 11.37 -10.15
CA ALA A 109 -17.27 10.92 -10.02
C ALA A 109 -17.27 9.46 -9.56
N GLU A 110 -18.22 9.11 -8.70
CA GLU A 110 -18.38 7.75 -8.19
C GLU A 110 -18.52 6.71 -9.32
N ARG A 111 -19.13 7.09 -10.45
CA ARG A 111 -19.20 6.26 -11.67
C ARG A 111 -17.80 5.91 -12.20
N GLU A 112 -16.89 6.88 -12.26
CA GLU A 112 -15.53 6.68 -12.77
C GLU A 112 -14.72 5.77 -11.84
N ILE A 113 -14.87 5.95 -10.52
CA ILE A 113 -14.25 5.06 -9.52
C ILE A 113 -14.70 3.61 -9.75
N ARG A 114 -16.00 3.39 -10.00
CA ARG A 114 -16.55 2.06 -10.29
C ARG A 114 -16.01 1.50 -11.61
N ASP A 115 -15.99 2.30 -12.67
CA ASP A 115 -15.47 1.88 -13.98
C ASP A 115 -14.00 1.41 -13.87
N VAL A 116 -13.18 2.12 -13.10
CA VAL A 116 -11.78 1.72 -12.82
C VAL A 116 -11.72 0.40 -12.06
N LEU A 117 -12.49 0.27 -10.97
CA LEU A 117 -12.49 -0.94 -10.16
C LEU A 117 -13.00 -2.17 -10.92
N ASP A 118 -14.00 -2.01 -11.79
CA ASP A 118 -14.50 -3.10 -12.63
C ASP A 118 -13.48 -3.53 -13.69
N GLY A 119 -12.67 -2.61 -14.22
CA GLY A 119 -11.62 -2.95 -15.20
C GLY A 119 -10.31 -3.46 -14.60
N GLU A 120 -9.88 -2.94 -13.45
CA GLU A 120 -8.56 -3.24 -12.86
C GLU A 120 -8.61 -4.25 -11.69
N ALA A 121 -9.70 -4.25 -10.92
CA ALA A 121 -9.80 -4.98 -9.65
C ALA A 121 -10.50 -6.33 -9.79
N GLY A 122 -10.21 -7.10 -10.85
CA GLY A 122 -10.81 -8.41 -11.12
C GLY A 122 -10.57 -9.50 -10.07
N LYS A 123 -9.75 -9.24 -9.05
CA LYS A 123 -9.50 -10.14 -7.91
C LYS A 123 -10.38 -9.83 -6.69
N LEU A 124 -11.17 -8.77 -6.75
CA LEU A 124 -12.16 -8.40 -5.74
C LEU A 124 -13.54 -8.94 -6.13
N SER A 125 -14.34 -9.34 -5.14
CA SER A 125 -15.77 -9.55 -5.35
C SER A 125 -16.50 -8.22 -5.56
N ALA A 126 -17.73 -8.26 -6.08
CA ALA A 126 -18.54 -7.06 -6.23
C ALA A 126 -18.74 -6.32 -4.89
N ALA A 127 -19.00 -7.05 -3.80
CA ALA A 127 -19.13 -6.48 -2.46
C ALA A 127 -17.83 -5.82 -1.98
N GLN A 128 -16.68 -6.41 -2.30
CA GLN A 128 -15.38 -5.82 -1.97
C GLN A 128 -15.10 -4.57 -2.80
N ARG A 129 -15.48 -4.53 -4.08
CA ARG A 129 -15.37 -3.32 -4.90
C ARG A 129 -16.24 -2.20 -4.33
N GLU A 130 -17.47 -2.48 -3.94
CA GLU A 130 -18.35 -1.47 -3.34
C GLU A 130 -17.80 -0.91 -2.02
N ALA A 131 -17.22 -1.76 -1.17
CA ALA A 131 -16.55 -1.32 0.04
C ALA A 131 -15.34 -0.41 -0.26
N VAL A 132 -14.55 -0.74 -1.29
CA VAL A 132 -13.42 0.10 -1.73
C VAL A 132 -13.92 1.43 -2.31
N THR A 133 -14.95 1.41 -3.18
CA THR A 133 -15.58 2.63 -3.73
C THR A 133 -16.01 3.57 -2.61
N SER A 134 -16.72 3.05 -1.61
CA SER A 134 -17.20 3.84 -0.47
C SER A 134 -16.06 4.53 0.29
N GLU A 135 -14.95 3.82 0.53
CA GLU A 135 -13.80 4.39 1.24
C GLU A 135 -12.97 5.34 0.36
N LEU A 136 -12.95 5.17 -0.96
CA LEU A 136 -12.35 6.15 -1.88
C LEU A 136 -13.14 7.45 -1.93
N ILE A 137 -14.47 7.38 -2.00
CA ILE A 137 -15.35 8.57 -1.92
C ILE A 137 -15.14 9.28 -0.58
N ARG A 138 -15.08 8.53 0.51
CA ARG A 138 -14.79 9.07 1.83
C ARG A 138 -13.42 9.77 1.86
N ALA A 139 -12.38 9.12 1.35
CA ALA A 139 -11.03 9.70 1.31
C ALA A 139 -10.97 10.97 0.46
N GLN A 140 -11.66 11.02 -0.68
CA GLN A 140 -11.77 12.22 -1.50
C GLN A 140 -12.44 13.37 -0.74
N ARG A 141 -13.59 13.09 -0.11
CA ARG A 141 -14.38 14.10 0.59
C ARG A 141 -13.71 14.60 1.87
N ASP A 142 -13.18 13.68 2.68
CA ASP A 142 -12.74 13.99 4.05
C ASP A 142 -11.25 14.29 4.14
N LEU A 143 -10.44 13.73 3.23
CA LEU A 143 -8.98 13.83 3.25
C LEU A 143 -8.41 14.57 2.02
N GLY A 144 -9.24 14.91 1.03
CA GLY A 144 -8.78 15.53 -0.21
C GLY A 144 -7.92 14.61 -1.08
N LEU A 145 -8.01 13.29 -0.88
CA LEU A 145 -7.22 12.32 -1.63
C LEU A 145 -7.94 11.93 -2.93
N GLU A 146 -7.28 12.18 -4.06
CA GLU A 146 -7.81 11.75 -5.36
C GLU A 146 -7.95 10.22 -5.45
N PRO A 147 -9.12 9.71 -5.82
CA PRO A 147 -9.35 8.27 -5.96
C PRO A 147 -8.38 7.57 -6.92
N LEU A 148 -8.08 8.16 -8.08
CA LEU A 148 -7.12 7.57 -9.03
C LEU A 148 -5.72 7.46 -8.43
N PHE A 149 -5.29 8.44 -7.64
CA PHE A 149 -4.00 8.41 -6.96
C PHE A 149 -3.94 7.28 -5.93
N VAL A 150 -4.99 7.10 -5.13
CA VAL A 150 -5.09 5.98 -4.18
C VAL A 150 -5.11 4.63 -4.92
N LEU A 151 -5.84 4.53 -6.04
CA LEU A 151 -5.89 3.33 -6.87
C LEU A 151 -4.54 3.01 -7.51
N ALA A 152 -3.76 4.01 -7.90
CA ALA A 152 -2.38 3.83 -8.39
C ALA A 152 -1.46 3.23 -7.31
N ILE A 153 -1.60 3.68 -6.05
CA ILE A 153 -0.88 3.11 -4.91
C ILE A 153 -1.32 1.66 -4.68
N ILE A 154 -2.63 1.36 -4.65
CA ILE A 154 -3.16 -0.01 -4.50
C ILE A 154 -2.63 -0.93 -5.61
N THR A 155 -2.57 -0.42 -6.84
CA THR A 155 -2.03 -1.16 -8.00
C THR A 155 -0.58 -1.54 -7.76
N GLN A 156 0.24 -0.57 -7.34
CA GLN A 156 1.66 -0.79 -7.07
C GLN A 156 1.90 -1.71 -5.86
N GLU A 157 1.08 -1.60 -4.81
CA GLU A 157 1.26 -2.35 -3.55
C GLU A 157 0.81 -3.81 -3.66
N SER A 158 -0.37 -4.06 -4.22
CA SER A 158 -0.97 -5.40 -4.18
C SER A 158 -1.48 -5.91 -5.53
N ARG A 159 -1.59 -5.05 -6.54
CA ARG A 159 -2.31 -5.34 -7.79
C ARG A 159 -3.73 -5.85 -7.51
N PHE A 160 -4.41 -5.16 -6.59
CA PHE A 160 -5.77 -5.47 -6.12
C PHE A 160 -5.93 -6.85 -5.48
N ARG A 161 -4.88 -7.43 -4.88
CA ARG A 161 -4.96 -8.72 -4.17
C ARG A 161 -5.34 -8.48 -2.71
N PRO A 162 -6.58 -8.75 -2.27
CA PRO A 162 -7.03 -8.44 -0.91
C PRO A 162 -6.33 -9.30 0.15
N ARG A 163 -5.81 -10.47 -0.25
CA ARG A 163 -5.05 -11.41 0.60
C ARG A 163 -3.53 -11.29 0.45
N ALA A 164 -3.03 -10.23 -0.17
CA ALA A 164 -1.59 -10.02 -0.32
C ALA A 164 -0.91 -9.88 1.04
N VAL A 165 0.19 -10.61 1.25
CA VAL A 165 1.08 -10.45 2.39
C VAL A 165 2.48 -10.21 1.87
N GLY A 166 3.06 -9.07 2.22
CA GLY A 166 4.41 -8.71 1.81
C GLY A 166 5.50 -9.29 2.73
N PRO A 167 6.77 -9.28 2.30
CA PRO A 167 7.89 -9.87 3.05
C PRO A 167 8.09 -9.26 4.44
N ALA A 168 7.78 -7.98 4.61
CA ALA A 168 7.89 -7.25 5.89
C ALA A 168 6.63 -7.38 6.77
N GLY A 169 5.71 -8.29 6.42
CA GLY A 169 4.46 -8.52 7.13
C GLY A 169 3.36 -7.48 6.85
N SER A 170 3.49 -6.70 5.79
CA SER A 170 2.43 -5.83 5.24
C SER A 170 1.26 -6.65 4.70
N ILE A 171 0.03 -6.11 4.78
CA ILE A 171 -1.21 -6.87 4.49
C ILE A 171 -2.19 -6.06 3.65
N GLY A 172 -2.85 -6.75 2.73
CA GLY A 172 -4.04 -6.26 2.03
C GLY A 172 -3.72 -5.33 0.86
N LEU A 173 -4.72 -4.56 0.47
CA LEU A 173 -4.70 -3.75 -0.75
C LEU A 173 -3.64 -2.65 -0.75
N MET A 174 -3.50 -1.94 0.36
CA MET A 174 -2.57 -0.85 0.58
C MET A 174 -1.33 -1.29 1.40
N GLN A 175 -1.15 -2.61 1.59
CA GLN A 175 0.04 -3.19 2.22
C GLN A 175 0.40 -2.58 3.59
N LEU A 176 -0.59 -2.42 4.47
CA LEU A 176 -0.37 -1.90 5.81
C LEU A 176 0.32 -2.91 6.72
N ARG A 177 1.30 -2.44 7.51
CA ARG A 177 1.85 -3.22 8.62
C ARG A 177 0.89 -3.15 9.81
N PRO A 178 0.61 -4.26 10.53
CA PRO A 178 -0.39 -4.27 11.60
C PRO A 178 -0.19 -3.23 12.71
N PHE A 179 1.04 -2.94 13.11
CA PHE A 179 1.30 -1.91 14.13
C PHE A 179 1.00 -0.49 13.61
N VAL A 180 1.24 -0.21 12.33
CA VAL A 180 0.87 1.07 11.70
C VAL A 180 -0.65 1.21 11.67
N ALA A 181 -1.34 0.16 11.23
CA ALA A 181 -2.81 0.15 11.18
C ALA A 181 -3.44 0.34 12.57
N LYS A 182 -2.87 -0.29 13.61
CA LYS A 182 -3.30 -0.11 15.00
C LYS A 182 -3.12 1.34 15.45
N ASP A 183 -1.93 1.89 15.26
CA ASP A 183 -1.56 3.25 15.67
C ASP A 183 -2.42 4.32 14.96
N VAL A 184 -2.67 4.15 13.66
CA VAL A 184 -3.61 4.98 12.89
C VAL A 184 -5.03 4.85 13.42
N ALA A 185 -5.51 3.63 13.67
CA ALA A 185 -6.85 3.42 14.18
C ALA A 185 -7.05 4.08 15.55
N GLU A 186 -6.07 3.96 16.46
CA GLU A 186 -6.10 4.56 17.79
C GLU A 186 -6.16 6.09 17.72
N ARG A 187 -5.31 6.73 16.91
CA ARG A 187 -5.32 8.20 16.73
C ARG A 187 -6.65 8.74 16.20
N HIS A 188 -7.36 7.96 15.39
CA HIS A 188 -8.60 8.37 14.72
C HIS A 188 -9.86 7.79 15.37
N GLY A 189 -9.74 7.18 16.56
CA GLY A 189 -10.88 6.62 17.31
C GLY A 189 -11.59 5.47 16.59
N LEU A 190 -10.88 4.74 15.71
CA LEU A 190 -11.42 3.64 14.93
C LEU A 190 -11.20 2.30 15.64
N ARG A 191 -12.17 1.40 15.52
CA ARG A 191 -12.01 0.02 15.99
C ARG A 191 -11.07 -0.73 15.06
N PHE A 192 -10.02 -1.32 15.61
CA PHE A 192 -9.10 -2.19 14.88
C PHE A 192 -9.25 -3.64 15.31
N GLY A 193 -9.73 -4.51 14.41
CA GLY A 193 -9.93 -5.95 14.65
C GLY A 193 -8.65 -6.78 14.60
N GLY A 194 -7.48 -6.14 14.73
CA GLY A 194 -6.18 -6.79 14.64
C GLY A 194 -5.79 -7.19 13.22
N ARG A 195 -4.81 -8.09 13.12
CA ARG A 195 -4.20 -8.49 11.84
C ARG A 195 -5.23 -8.96 10.80
N ALA A 196 -6.24 -9.71 11.23
CA ALA A 196 -7.23 -10.30 10.33
C ALA A 196 -8.09 -9.26 9.61
N SER A 197 -8.40 -8.12 10.26
CA SER A 197 -9.22 -7.07 9.64
C SER A 197 -8.50 -6.38 8.48
N LEU A 198 -7.18 -6.51 8.34
CA LEU A 198 -6.44 -5.96 7.20
C LEU A 198 -6.65 -6.73 5.90
N PHE A 199 -7.24 -7.92 5.95
CA PHE A 199 -7.68 -8.65 4.75
C PHE A 199 -9.04 -8.17 4.22
N ASP A 200 -9.78 -7.39 5.00
CA ASP A 200 -10.99 -6.71 4.56
C ASP A 200 -10.62 -5.47 3.71
N PRO A 201 -11.00 -5.41 2.43
CA PRO A 201 -10.64 -4.31 1.54
C PRO A 201 -11.06 -2.93 2.04
N GLY A 202 -12.28 -2.78 2.57
CA GLY A 202 -12.78 -1.52 3.09
C GLY A 202 -11.94 -1.02 4.26
N THR A 203 -11.75 -1.87 5.27
CA THR A 203 -10.90 -1.57 6.44
C THR A 203 -9.47 -1.22 6.03
N ASN A 204 -8.89 -1.98 5.10
CA ASN A 204 -7.52 -1.77 4.65
C ASN A 204 -7.36 -0.44 3.90
N VAL A 205 -8.28 -0.12 2.99
CA VAL A 205 -8.27 1.15 2.24
C VAL A 205 -8.52 2.32 3.19
N ARG A 206 -9.50 2.22 4.10
CA ARG A 206 -9.78 3.27 5.08
C ARG A 206 -8.57 3.66 5.92
N LEU A 207 -7.90 2.67 6.52
CA LEU A 207 -6.71 2.93 7.34
C LEU A 207 -5.53 3.39 6.48
N GLY A 208 -5.43 2.90 5.23
CA GLY A 208 -4.34 3.24 4.33
C GLY A 208 -4.42 4.66 3.79
N THR A 209 -5.63 5.14 3.47
CA THR A 209 -5.86 6.51 3.02
C THR A 209 -5.65 7.51 4.16
N ILE A 210 -6.09 7.20 5.39
CA ILE A 210 -5.78 8.02 6.56
C ILE A 210 -4.26 8.11 6.76
N PHE A 211 -3.55 6.98 6.75
CA PHE A 211 -2.10 6.99 6.90
C PHE A 211 -1.42 7.79 5.78
N LEU A 212 -1.85 7.63 4.53
CA LEU A 212 -1.32 8.40 3.40
C LEU A 212 -1.54 9.91 3.56
N SER A 213 -2.73 10.32 4.00
CA SER A 213 -3.06 11.73 4.27
C SER A 213 -2.14 12.31 5.36
N GLU A 214 -1.90 11.58 6.46
CA GLU A 214 -0.96 12.00 7.51
C GLU A 214 0.46 12.21 6.96
N LEU A 215 0.90 11.40 6.00
CA LEU A 215 2.21 11.56 5.37
C LEU A 215 2.25 12.76 4.44
N ILE A 216 1.19 13.02 3.69
CA ILE A 216 1.10 14.21 2.83
C ILE A 216 1.16 15.47 3.70
N ASP A 217 0.40 15.52 4.79
CA ASP A 217 0.42 16.64 5.74
C ASP A 217 1.81 16.82 6.38
N ARG A 218 2.46 15.71 6.74
CA ARG A 218 3.78 15.75 7.39
C ARG A 218 4.89 16.23 6.46
N PHE A 219 4.88 15.80 5.20
CA PHE A 219 6.00 16.03 4.29
C PHE A 219 5.77 17.20 3.32
N GLY A 220 4.53 17.63 3.10
CA GLY A 220 4.13 18.72 2.20
C GLY A 220 4.32 18.43 0.71
N ASP A 221 5.32 17.63 0.35
CA ASP A 221 5.61 17.16 -1.00
C ASP A 221 5.05 15.74 -1.21
N PRO A 222 4.17 15.52 -2.21
CA PRO A 222 3.60 14.20 -2.48
C PRO A 222 4.65 13.13 -2.79
N SER A 223 5.76 13.47 -3.45
CA SER A 223 6.82 12.50 -3.77
C SER A 223 7.54 12.03 -2.50
N HIS A 224 7.76 12.94 -1.53
CA HIS A 224 8.30 12.60 -0.22
C HIS A 224 7.30 11.76 0.60
N ALA A 225 6.01 12.07 0.55
CA ALA A 225 4.97 11.29 1.22
C ALA A 225 4.89 9.86 0.67
N ILE A 226 4.90 9.67 -0.66
CA ILE A 226 4.93 8.35 -1.29
C ILE A 226 6.22 7.58 -0.94
N ALA A 227 7.37 8.27 -0.93
CA ALA A 227 8.62 7.66 -0.52
C ALA A 227 8.58 7.22 0.95
N ALA A 228 8.00 8.04 1.83
CA ALA A 228 7.82 7.75 3.25
C ALA A 228 6.84 6.59 3.49
N TYR A 229 5.78 6.50 2.69
CA TYR A 229 4.81 5.41 2.74
C TYR A 229 5.50 4.06 2.53
N ASN A 230 6.38 3.98 1.53
CA ASN A 230 7.10 2.76 1.19
C ASN A 230 8.31 2.48 2.09
N ALA A 231 9.15 3.49 2.35
CA ALA A 231 10.45 3.32 3.02
C ALA A 231 10.41 3.56 4.53
N GLY A 232 9.28 4.04 5.06
CA GLY A 232 9.09 4.40 6.46
C GLY A 232 9.27 5.90 6.72
N PRO A 233 8.34 6.56 7.43
CA PRO A 233 8.37 8.02 7.65
C PRO A 233 9.62 8.49 8.41
N THR A 234 10.04 7.74 9.43
CA THR A 234 11.24 8.08 10.22
C THR A 234 12.51 8.02 9.38
N ARG A 235 12.61 7.07 8.44
CA ARG A 235 13.78 6.95 7.56
C ARG A 235 13.84 8.13 6.60
N VAL A 236 12.73 8.45 5.96
CA VAL A 236 12.64 9.56 4.99
C VAL A 236 12.85 10.91 5.67
N GLY A 237 12.25 11.14 6.85
CA GLY A 237 12.49 12.35 7.65
C GLY A 237 13.97 12.60 7.91
N ARG A 238 14.68 11.59 8.44
CA ARG A 238 16.14 11.69 8.69
C ARG A 238 16.98 11.90 7.43
N MET A 239 16.54 11.39 6.28
CA MET A 239 17.25 11.63 5.02
C MET A 239 17.10 13.10 4.61
N LEU A 240 15.89 13.65 4.67
CA LEU A 240 15.60 15.04 4.33
C LEU A 240 16.31 16.02 5.27
N GLU A 241 16.32 15.75 6.58
CA GLU A 241 17.07 16.54 7.58
C GLU A 241 18.57 16.62 7.26
N ARG A 242 19.12 15.57 6.61
CA ARG A 242 20.52 15.52 6.18
C ARG A 242 20.74 16.01 4.74
N GLY A 243 19.74 16.63 4.11
CA GLY A 243 19.80 17.09 2.72
C GLY A 243 19.85 15.99 1.66
N HIS A 244 19.54 14.74 2.02
CA HIS A 244 19.53 13.61 1.07
C HIS A 244 18.16 13.46 0.39
N ARG A 245 18.17 13.01 -0.87
CA ARG A 245 16.94 12.72 -1.62
C ARG A 245 16.35 11.36 -1.24
N PRO A 246 15.04 11.25 -0.96
CA PRO A 246 14.38 9.97 -0.70
C PRO A 246 14.40 9.03 -1.92
N PRO A 247 14.24 7.70 -1.72
CA PRO A 247 14.21 6.73 -2.80
C PRO A 247 13.06 7.00 -3.80
N GLN A 248 13.40 7.10 -5.09
CA GLN A 248 12.43 7.47 -6.14
C GLN A 248 11.80 6.28 -6.88
N ARG A 249 12.32 5.06 -6.71
CA ARG A 249 11.86 3.89 -7.49
C ARG A 249 10.37 3.59 -7.30
N PHE A 250 9.89 3.69 -6.07
CA PHE A 250 8.47 3.45 -5.76
C PHE A 250 7.60 4.62 -6.25
N VAL A 251 8.04 5.86 -5.99
CA VAL A 251 7.38 7.10 -6.47
C VAL A 251 7.15 7.06 -7.99
N SER A 252 8.19 6.74 -8.76
CA SER A 252 8.08 6.65 -10.22
C SER A 252 7.08 5.60 -10.69
N LYS A 253 6.96 4.46 -9.98
CA LYS A 253 5.98 3.42 -10.34
C LYS A 253 4.55 3.85 -10.04
N VAL A 254 4.33 4.49 -8.89
CA VAL A 254 3.01 5.05 -8.54
C VAL A 254 2.61 6.09 -9.58
N ARG A 255 3.52 6.98 -9.97
CA ARG A 255 3.26 7.98 -11.02
C ARG A 255 2.85 7.32 -12.34
N VAL A 256 3.58 6.31 -12.82
CA VAL A 256 3.23 5.60 -14.06
C VAL A 256 1.84 4.95 -13.96
N HIS A 257 1.50 4.34 -12.83
CA HIS A 257 0.17 3.78 -12.63
C HIS A 257 -0.92 4.85 -12.64
N TYR A 258 -0.66 6.00 -12.02
CA TYR A 258 -1.60 7.12 -11.99
C TYR A 258 -1.84 7.68 -13.40
N GLU A 259 -0.79 7.98 -14.15
CA GLU A 259 -0.86 8.43 -15.54
C GLU A 259 -1.62 7.41 -16.42
N THR A 260 -1.33 6.11 -16.26
CA THR A 260 -2.03 5.05 -17.00
C THR A 260 -3.53 5.02 -16.71
N LEU A 261 -3.92 5.24 -15.45
CA LEU A 261 -5.34 5.27 -15.06
C LEU A 261 -6.04 6.51 -15.63
N GLN A 262 -5.39 7.68 -15.59
CA GLN A 262 -5.92 8.91 -16.18
C GLN A 262 -6.13 8.75 -17.70
N GLU A 263 -5.14 8.20 -18.41
CA GLU A 263 -5.22 7.97 -19.85
C GLU A 263 -6.34 6.98 -20.22
N ARG A 264 -6.42 5.84 -19.51
CA ARG A 264 -7.34 4.76 -19.86
C ARG A 264 -8.79 5.10 -19.58
N TYR A 265 -9.05 5.79 -18.48
CA TYR A 265 -10.41 6.05 -18.02
C TYR A 265 -10.92 7.42 -18.40
N SER A 266 -10.14 8.17 -19.20
CA SER A 266 -10.51 9.44 -19.83
C SER A 266 -11.37 10.29 -18.89
N ILE A 267 -10.88 10.50 -17.67
CA ILE A 267 -11.41 11.54 -16.80
C ILE A 267 -10.92 12.85 -17.43
N GLU A 268 -11.53 13.21 -18.56
CA GLU A 268 -11.42 14.53 -19.11
C GLU A 268 -11.95 15.45 -18.02
N ALA A 269 -11.09 16.37 -17.57
CA ALA A 269 -11.54 17.43 -16.69
C ALA A 269 -12.76 18.08 -17.34
N THR A 270 -13.96 17.83 -16.81
CA THR A 270 -15.18 18.24 -17.48
C THR A 270 -15.15 19.74 -17.65
N GLY A 271 -15.17 20.15 -18.92
CA GLY A 271 -14.85 21.50 -19.34
C GLY A 271 -15.69 22.55 -18.63
N TRP A 272 -15.01 23.58 -18.12
CA TRP A 272 -15.60 24.90 -17.97
C TRP A 272 -15.80 25.48 -19.37
N GLY A 273 -16.99 25.24 -19.93
CA GLY A 273 -17.52 25.94 -21.09
C GLY A 273 -18.93 26.43 -20.76
N GLY A 274 -19.07 27.75 -20.61
CA GLY A 274 -20.32 28.45 -20.34
C GLY A 274 -20.08 29.86 -19.82
#